data_AF-A0A564VKS7-F1
#
_entry.id   AF-A0A564VKS7-F1
#
_cell.length_a   1.000
_cell.length_b   1.000
_cell.length_c   1.000
_cell.angle_alpha   90.00
_cell.angle_beta   90.00
_cell.angle_gamma   90.00
#
_symmetry.space_group_name_H-M   'P 1'
#
loop_
_entity.id
_entity.type
_entity.pdbx_description
1 polymer ?
#
loop_
_entity_poly.entity_id
_entity_poly.type
_entity_poly.pdbx_seq_one_letter_code
_entity_poly.pdbx_strand_id
1 'polypeptide(L)'
;MEYECFQMLTMGAGCSIGDQLHPRGRLSDATYDLIGRVYSQVEALEPYTLNTDTMADIAVMTPEREWNMDSALSDSLIGANRMLTELGCQFDIIDPGMDFTRYGDVVYFSHPLFRIYKDFTPSWVKAIFADVLDLLMPRQLVRKDDGHTVSGLEVQLRRSGSRNSLMLHCLYYPCKKSAANLYTIDEKVPLFDQRVRVYVGDAEIESVRAVRQGEVISERDYTVADGYVDLNIPKIDGYEIIELSLK
;
A
#
# COMPACT_ATOMS: atom_id res chain seq x y z
N MET A 1 19.07 -31.75 17.59
CA MET A 1 17.61 -31.68 17.83
C MET A 1 17.19 -30.44 18.64
N GLU A 2 17.74 -30.23 19.84
CA GLU A 2 17.33 -29.11 20.71
C GLU A 2 17.55 -27.74 20.04
N TYR A 3 18.74 -27.54 19.47
CA TYR A 3 19.10 -26.34 18.72
C TYR A 3 18.09 -26.03 17.60
N GLU A 4 17.72 -27.03 16.81
CA GLU A 4 16.83 -26.89 15.66
C GLU A 4 15.41 -26.54 16.09
N CYS A 5 14.90 -27.14 17.19
CA CYS A 5 13.59 -26.80 17.72
C CYS A 5 13.54 -25.36 18.21
N PHE A 6 14.56 -24.93 18.97
CA PHE A 6 14.61 -23.55 19.46
C PHE A 6 14.92 -22.53 18.36
N GLN A 7 15.65 -22.92 17.32
CA GLN A 7 15.82 -22.10 16.12
C GLN A 7 14.47 -21.89 15.41
N MET A 8 13.64 -22.93 15.26
CA MET A 8 12.30 -22.80 14.70
C MET A 8 11.42 -21.85 15.53
N LEU A 9 11.39 -22.03 16.86
CA LEU A 9 10.65 -21.13 17.75
C LEU A 9 11.13 -19.68 17.65
N THR A 10 12.45 -19.47 17.57
CA THR A 10 13.05 -18.13 17.43
C THR A 10 12.60 -17.45 16.13
N MET A 11 12.39 -18.23 15.05
CA MET A 11 11.92 -17.74 13.76
C MET A 11 10.39 -17.68 13.65
N GLY A 12 9.65 -17.89 14.75
CA GLY A 12 8.19 -17.90 14.76
C GLY A 12 7.56 -19.13 14.08
N ALA A 13 8.34 -20.19 13.84
CA ALA A 13 7.87 -21.43 13.22
C ALA A 13 7.52 -22.51 14.25
N GLY A 14 6.54 -23.34 13.92
CA GLY A 14 6.25 -24.55 14.68
C GLY A 14 7.37 -25.59 14.56
N CYS A 15 7.60 -26.36 15.64
CA CYS A 15 8.59 -27.43 15.62
C CYS A 15 8.06 -28.66 14.87
N SER A 16 8.75 -29.06 13.80
CA SER A 16 8.49 -30.30 13.08
C SER A 16 9.76 -31.14 12.99
N ILE A 17 9.69 -32.35 13.52
CA ILE A 17 10.76 -33.34 13.41
C ILE A 17 10.21 -34.59 12.73
N GLY A 18 11.04 -35.21 11.89
CA GLY A 18 10.72 -36.52 11.31
C GLY A 18 11.16 -37.66 12.22
N ASP A 19 10.54 -38.83 12.03
CA ASP A 19 10.99 -40.06 12.67
C ASP A 19 12.42 -40.41 12.25
N GLN A 20 13.24 -40.77 13.22
CA GLN A 20 14.61 -41.23 13.01
C GLN A 20 14.65 -42.75 13.13
N LEU A 21 14.38 -43.43 12.03
CA LEU A 21 14.32 -44.89 11.97
C LEU A 21 15.73 -45.47 11.88
N HIS A 22 16.06 -46.43 12.74
CA HIS A 22 17.29 -47.22 12.59
C HIS A 22 17.25 -47.95 11.23
N PRO A 23 18.39 -48.22 10.55
CA PRO A 23 18.46 -48.98 9.30
C PRO A 23 17.79 -50.37 9.29
N ARG A 24 17.30 -50.83 10.45
CA ARG A 24 16.56 -52.09 10.63
C ARG A 24 15.05 -51.88 10.79
N GLY A 25 14.55 -50.67 10.55
CA GLY A 25 13.13 -50.36 10.64
C GLY A 25 12.60 -50.24 12.08
N ARG A 26 13.46 -49.98 13.06
CA ARG A 26 13.06 -49.84 14.47
C ARG A 26 13.30 -48.44 14.98
N LEU A 27 12.39 -47.95 15.80
CA LEU A 27 12.56 -46.72 16.55
C LEU A 27 13.66 -46.89 17.59
N SER A 28 14.39 -45.82 17.87
CA SER A 28 15.47 -45.78 18.86
C SER A 28 14.95 -45.16 20.15
N ASP A 29 14.88 -45.95 21.22
CA ASP A 29 14.37 -45.48 22.53
C ASP A 29 15.12 -44.24 23.01
N ALA A 30 16.45 -44.23 22.90
CA ALA A 30 17.28 -43.09 23.27
C ALA A 30 16.95 -41.81 22.46
N THR A 31 16.52 -41.98 21.20
CA THR A 31 16.09 -40.85 20.37
C THR A 31 14.75 -40.30 20.84
N TYR A 32 13.78 -41.17 21.15
CA TYR A 32 12.48 -40.72 21.66
C TYR A 32 12.58 -40.14 23.07
N ASP A 33 13.49 -40.62 23.91
CA ASP A 33 13.79 -39.99 25.20
C ASP A 33 14.32 -38.57 25.01
N LEU A 34 15.18 -38.33 24.02
CA LEU A 34 15.65 -37.00 23.68
C LEU A 34 14.51 -36.13 23.14
N ILE A 35 13.68 -36.67 22.25
CA ILE A 35 12.53 -35.98 21.68
C ILE A 35 11.59 -35.52 22.78
N GLY A 36 11.20 -36.42 23.68
CA GLY A 36 10.31 -36.11 24.80
C GLY A 36 10.88 -35.03 25.72
N ARG A 37 12.19 -35.08 26.02
CA ARG A 37 12.85 -34.02 26.80
C ARG A 37 12.80 -32.66 26.11
N VAL A 38 13.11 -32.58 24.83
CA VAL A 38 13.09 -31.29 24.10
C VAL A 38 11.66 -30.77 23.94
N TYR A 39 10.71 -31.62 23.56
CA TYR A 39 9.32 -31.19 23.39
C TYR A 39 8.64 -30.80 24.72
N SER A 40 9.06 -31.36 25.86
CA SER A 40 8.59 -30.85 27.17
C SER A 40 9.04 -29.40 27.44
N GLN A 41 10.20 -29.00 26.91
CA GLN A 41 10.64 -27.59 26.98
C GLN A 41 9.84 -26.73 26.00
N VAL A 42 9.56 -27.22 24.79
CA VAL A 42 8.71 -26.53 23.80
C VAL A 42 7.30 -26.31 24.35
N GLU A 43 6.66 -27.34 24.91
CA GLU A 43 5.33 -27.25 25.54
C GLU A 43 5.30 -26.19 26.65
N ALA A 44 6.35 -26.11 27.47
CA ALA A 44 6.46 -25.07 28.49
C ALA A 44 6.61 -23.65 27.91
N LEU A 45 7.10 -23.52 26.67
CA LEU A 45 7.27 -22.24 25.96
C LEU A 45 6.04 -21.85 25.10
N GLU A 46 5.13 -22.78 24.81
CA GLU A 46 3.93 -22.54 23.99
C GLU A 46 3.11 -21.30 24.40
N PRO A 47 2.92 -20.96 25.69
CA PRO A 47 2.22 -19.74 26.08
C PRO A 47 2.86 -18.43 25.56
N TYR A 48 4.13 -18.48 25.18
CA TYR A 48 4.91 -17.35 24.68
C TYR A 48 5.15 -17.39 23.17
N THR A 49 4.98 -18.54 22.52
CA THR A 49 5.34 -18.74 21.11
C THR A 49 4.13 -19.04 20.21
N LEU A 50 2.98 -19.42 20.76
CA LEU A 50 1.76 -19.61 19.98
C LEU A 50 1.01 -18.29 19.78
N ASN A 51 0.43 -18.10 18.59
CA ASN A 51 -0.34 -16.92 18.19
C ASN A 51 0.46 -15.60 18.25
N THR A 52 1.76 -15.66 17.94
CA THR A 52 2.62 -14.49 17.81
C THR A 52 2.80 -14.12 16.34
N ASP A 53 2.71 -12.83 16.01
CA ASP A 53 3.02 -12.32 14.68
C ASP A 53 4.53 -11.99 14.56
N THR A 54 5.12 -12.24 13.39
CA THR A 54 6.49 -11.79 13.10
C THR A 54 6.52 -10.29 12.85
N MET A 55 7.59 -9.62 13.28
CA MET A 55 7.84 -8.21 12.99
C MET A 55 9.09 -8.12 12.12
N ALA A 56 9.04 -7.33 11.05
CA ALA A 56 10.16 -7.17 10.12
C ALA A 56 10.31 -5.71 9.69
N ASP A 57 11.56 -5.23 9.68
CA ASP A 57 11.95 -3.91 9.16
C ASP A 57 12.41 -3.99 7.70
N ILE A 58 12.88 -5.16 7.28
CA ILE A 58 13.53 -5.38 5.97
C ILE A 58 12.80 -6.50 5.22
N ALA A 59 12.59 -6.29 3.92
CA ALA A 59 12.19 -7.33 2.99
C ALA A 59 13.39 -7.78 2.17
N VAL A 60 13.62 -9.08 2.09
CA VAL A 60 14.60 -9.68 1.17
C VAL A 60 13.85 -10.42 0.08
N MET A 61 13.86 -9.88 -1.13
CA MET A 61 13.21 -10.50 -2.27
C MET A 61 14.00 -11.70 -2.78
N THR A 62 13.37 -12.87 -2.78
CA THR A 62 13.89 -14.09 -3.40
C THR A 62 13.46 -14.10 -4.88
N PRO A 63 14.40 -14.21 -5.84
CA PRO A 63 14.04 -14.38 -7.26
C PRO A 63 13.43 -15.75 -7.58
N GLU A 64 13.53 -16.72 -6.68
CA GLU A 64 13.06 -18.09 -6.81
C GLU A 64 11.53 -18.15 -6.79
N ARG A 65 10.93 -18.28 -7.98
CA ARG A 65 9.47 -18.30 -8.16
C ARG A 65 8.87 -19.71 -8.17
N GLU A 66 9.69 -20.71 -8.50
CA GLU A 66 9.31 -22.12 -8.59
C GLU A 66 10.43 -22.98 -8.00
N TRP A 67 10.10 -23.76 -6.97
CA TRP A 67 11.02 -24.72 -6.36
C TRP A 67 10.80 -26.10 -6.97
N ASN A 68 11.85 -26.68 -7.55
CA ASN A 68 11.86 -28.07 -8.01
C ASN A 68 12.95 -28.88 -7.28
N MET A 69 13.02 -30.19 -7.52
CA MET A 69 13.99 -31.06 -6.84
C MET A 69 15.46 -30.70 -7.11
N ASP A 70 15.74 -29.96 -8.18
CA ASP A 70 17.09 -29.52 -8.57
C ASP A 70 17.37 -28.06 -8.19
N SER A 71 16.39 -27.36 -7.61
CA SER A 71 16.55 -25.97 -7.15
C SER A 71 17.50 -25.92 -5.96
N ALA A 72 18.49 -25.03 -6.04
CA ALA A 72 19.30 -24.63 -4.90
C ALA A 72 18.88 -23.23 -4.44
N LEU A 73 19.02 -22.95 -3.14
CA LEU A 73 18.90 -21.59 -2.63
C LEU A 73 20.00 -20.73 -3.25
N SER A 74 19.67 -19.50 -3.64
CA SER A 74 20.67 -18.52 -4.07
C SER A 74 21.75 -18.31 -3.01
N ASP A 75 23.03 -18.38 -3.39
CA ASP A 75 24.16 -18.05 -2.51
C ASP A 75 24.03 -16.64 -1.92
N SER A 76 23.46 -15.71 -2.68
CA SER A 76 23.21 -14.34 -2.22
C SER A 76 22.12 -14.29 -1.15
N LEU A 77 21.08 -15.12 -1.26
CA LEU A 77 20.03 -15.22 -0.26
C LEU A 77 20.56 -15.86 1.03
N ILE A 78 21.35 -16.93 0.91
CA ILE A 78 22.03 -17.57 2.06
C ILE A 78 22.91 -16.55 2.78
N GLY A 79 23.71 -15.79 2.01
CA GLY A 79 24.56 -14.73 2.54
C GLY A 79 23.77 -13.62 3.22
N ALA A 80 22.68 -13.15 2.61
CA ALA A 80 21.80 -12.12 3.17
C ALA A 80 21.17 -12.59 4.48
N ASN A 81 20.57 -13.79 4.52
CA ASN A 81 20.00 -14.37 5.72
C ASN A 81 21.02 -14.44 6.86
N ARG A 82 22.23 -14.91 6.56
CA ARG A 82 23.31 -15.00 7.55
C ARG A 82 23.73 -13.63 8.07
N MET A 83 24.01 -12.67 7.19
CA MET A 83 24.42 -11.33 7.59
C MET A 83 23.35 -10.63 8.42
N LEU A 84 22.09 -10.67 7.99
CA LEU A 84 21.00 -10.02 8.70
C LEU A 84 20.73 -10.66 10.06
N THR A 85 20.81 -12.00 10.15
CA THR A 85 20.71 -12.73 11.42
C THR A 85 21.86 -12.36 12.37
N GLU A 86 23.11 -12.37 11.89
CA GLU A 86 24.29 -12.03 12.71
C GLU A 86 24.26 -10.57 13.20
N LEU A 87 23.64 -9.65 12.45
CA LEU A 87 23.44 -8.25 12.83
C LEU A 87 22.23 -8.01 13.74
N GLY A 88 21.38 -9.02 13.96
CA GLY A 88 20.14 -8.88 14.74
C GLY A 88 19.04 -8.10 14.03
N CYS A 89 19.11 -7.96 12.71
CA CYS A 89 18.07 -7.30 11.92
C CYS A 89 16.79 -8.15 11.89
N GLN A 90 15.62 -7.49 11.91
CA GLN A 90 14.33 -8.15 11.73
C GLN A 90 13.95 -8.10 10.25
N PHE A 91 13.77 -9.25 9.61
CA PHE A 91 13.53 -9.31 8.17
C PHE A 91 12.68 -10.52 7.78
N ASP A 92 11.97 -10.38 6.66
CA ASP A 92 11.29 -11.48 5.99
C ASP A 92 11.93 -11.75 4.62
N ILE A 93 11.88 -13.02 4.20
CA ILE A 93 12.16 -13.40 2.81
C ILE A 93 10.82 -13.44 2.07
N ILE A 94 10.70 -12.62 1.02
CA ILE A 94 9.48 -12.51 0.21
C ILE A 94 9.68 -13.05 -1.19
N ASP A 95 8.62 -13.58 -1.79
CA ASP A 95 8.65 -14.13 -3.15
C ASP A 95 7.62 -13.46 -4.08
N PRO A 96 7.76 -13.61 -5.42
CA PRO A 96 6.86 -12.95 -6.37
C PRO A 96 5.47 -13.60 -6.50
N GLY A 97 5.17 -14.62 -5.71
CA GLY A 97 3.84 -15.22 -5.52
C GLY A 97 3.10 -14.64 -4.30
N MET A 98 3.78 -13.86 -3.44
CA MET A 98 3.08 -13.06 -2.43
C MET A 98 2.26 -11.97 -3.12
N ASP A 99 0.95 -11.93 -2.87
CA ASP A 99 0.04 -11.02 -3.58
C ASP A 99 0.34 -9.53 -3.28
N PHE A 100 0.70 -9.24 -2.04
CA PHE A 100 1.17 -7.92 -1.59
C PHE A 100 1.96 -8.09 -0.28
N THR A 101 3.00 -7.28 -0.09
CA THR A 101 3.75 -7.26 1.18
C THR A 101 4.12 -5.84 1.58
N ARG A 102 3.94 -5.49 2.85
CA ARG A 102 4.21 -4.15 3.40
C ARG A 102 5.36 -4.21 4.40
N TYR A 103 6.31 -3.29 4.24
CA TYR A 103 7.44 -3.07 5.15
C TYR A 103 7.53 -1.59 5.46
N GLY A 104 7.06 -1.19 6.66
CA GLY A 104 6.95 0.22 7.03
C GLY A 104 6.11 1.03 6.04
N ASP A 105 6.75 2.00 5.39
CA ASP A 105 6.15 2.87 4.37
C ASP A 105 6.32 2.37 2.93
N VAL A 106 6.81 1.14 2.75
CA VAL A 106 7.00 0.50 1.45
C VAL A 106 5.97 -0.60 1.26
N VAL A 107 5.31 -0.60 0.11
CA VAL A 107 4.44 -1.71 -0.32
C VAL A 107 5.00 -2.30 -1.61
N TYR A 108 5.25 -3.60 -1.58
CA TYR A 108 5.63 -4.40 -2.74
C TYR A 108 4.40 -5.05 -3.37
N PHE A 109 4.30 -4.95 -4.69
CA PHE A 109 3.33 -5.70 -5.50
C PHE A 109 4.10 -6.67 -6.38
N SER A 110 3.79 -7.96 -6.27
CA SER A 110 4.36 -9.01 -7.13
C SER A 110 4.01 -8.85 -8.60
N HIS A 111 2.86 -8.22 -8.88
CA HIS A 111 2.34 -7.99 -10.20
C HIS A 111 2.67 -6.56 -10.68
N PRO A 112 2.92 -6.34 -11.98
CA PRO A 112 3.28 -5.04 -12.51
C PRO A 112 2.03 -4.14 -12.65
N LEU A 113 1.43 -3.72 -11.53
CA LEU A 113 0.15 -3.01 -11.46
C LEU A 113 0.10 -1.82 -12.42
N PHE A 114 1.14 -0.99 -12.46
CA PHE A 114 1.18 0.19 -13.34
C PHE A 114 1.18 -0.17 -14.82
N ARG A 115 1.81 -1.28 -15.21
CA ARG A 115 1.75 -1.79 -16.58
C ARG A 115 0.35 -2.31 -16.90
N ILE A 116 -0.23 -3.11 -16.01
CA ILE A 116 -1.60 -3.61 -16.16
C ILE A 116 -2.58 -2.44 -16.30
N TYR A 117 -2.43 -1.40 -15.48
CA TYR A 117 -3.28 -0.21 -15.53
C TYR A 117 -3.10 0.60 -16.82
N LYS A 118 -1.86 0.75 -17.29
CA LYS A 118 -1.56 1.38 -18.59
C LYS A 118 -2.20 0.61 -19.75
N ASP A 119 -2.08 -0.70 -19.75
CA ASP A 119 -2.46 -1.53 -20.90
C ASP A 119 -3.98 -1.82 -20.93
N PHE A 120 -4.62 -1.94 -19.76
CA PHE A 120 -6.01 -2.39 -19.64
C PHE A 120 -6.91 -1.51 -18.76
N THR A 121 -6.35 -0.63 -17.94
CA THR A 121 -7.07 0.26 -17.01
C THR A 121 -8.18 -0.44 -16.21
N PRO A 122 -7.93 -1.61 -15.58
CA PRO A 122 -8.97 -2.28 -14.83
C PRO A 122 -9.23 -1.53 -13.52
N SER A 123 -10.50 -1.39 -13.16
CA SER A 123 -10.92 -0.66 -11.95
C SER A 123 -10.35 -1.25 -10.66
N TRP A 124 -10.17 -2.57 -10.59
CA TRP A 124 -9.61 -3.24 -9.41
C TRP A 124 -8.17 -2.84 -9.11
N VAL A 125 -7.33 -2.55 -10.12
CA VAL A 125 -5.95 -2.07 -9.89
C VAL A 125 -5.97 -0.68 -9.27
N LYS A 126 -6.87 0.19 -9.74
CA LYS A 126 -7.05 1.53 -9.15
C LYS A 126 -7.52 1.42 -7.70
N ALA A 127 -8.47 0.53 -7.40
CA ALA A 127 -8.99 0.31 -6.05
C ALA A 127 -7.90 -0.18 -5.08
N ILE A 128 -7.16 -1.23 -5.43
CA ILE A 128 -6.06 -1.75 -4.60
C ILE A 128 -5.01 -0.66 -4.34
N PHE A 129 -4.65 0.10 -5.37
CA PHE A 129 -3.67 1.17 -5.21
C PHE A 129 -4.19 2.31 -4.34
N ALA A 130 -5.48 2.64 -4.42
CA ALA A 130 -6.12 3.63 -3.55
C ALA A 130 -6.09 3.19 -2.08
N ASP A 131 -6.39 1.92 -1.79
CA ASP A 131 -6.30 1.38 -0.43
C ASP A 131 -4.88 1.46 0.12
N VAL A 132 -3.88 1.17 -0.71
CA VAL A 132 -2.47 1.30 -0.34
C VAL A 132 -2.07 2.75 -0.11
N LEU A 133 -2.55 3.70 -0.91
CA LEU A 133 -2.34 5.14 -0.65
C LEU A 133 -3.00 5.59 0.66
N ASP A 134 -4.15 5.03 1.02
CA ASP A 134 -4.80 5.33 2.29
C ASP A 134 -4.00 4.82 3.48
N LEU A 135 -3.35 3.66 3.33
CA LEU A 135 -2.45 3.08 4.33
C LEU A 135 -1.13 3.85 4.49
N LEU A 136 -0.54 4.30 3.38
CA LEU A 136 0.79 4.94 3.37
C LEU A 136 0.72 6.46 3.53
N MET A 137 -0.35 7.07 3.03
CA MET A 137 -0.54 8.52 3.00
C MET A 137 -1.94 8.89 3.46
N PRO A 138 -2.27 8.70 4.76
CA PRO A 138 -3.61 9.01 5.25
C PRO A 138 -3.96 10.49 5.05
N ARG A 139 -2.97 11.39 5.20
CA ARG A 139 -3.13 12.84 5.00
C ARG A 139 -2.78 13.30 3.58
N GLN A 140 -3.54 12.85 2.58
CA GLN A 140 -3.37 13.34 1.21
C GLN A 140 -3.82 14.82 1.11
N LEU A 141 -3.13 15.63 0.31
CA LEU A 141 -3.44 17.05 0.14
C LEU A 141 -4.75 17.30 -0.60
N VAL A 142 -5.09 16.43 -1.55
CA VAL A 142 -6.35 16.47 -2.29
C VAL A 142 -6.86 15.04 -2.44
N ARG A 143 -8.14 14.82 -2.17
CA ARG A 143 -8.85 13.57 -2.49
C ARG A 143 -10.06 13.88 -3.34
N LYS A 144 -10.36 13.01 -4.30
CA LYS A 144 -11.61 13.04 -5.06
C LYS A 144 -12.57 12.05 -4.42
N ASP A 145 -13.83 12.44 -4.27
CA ASP A 145 -14.89 11.51 -3.88
C ASP A 145 -15.24 10.62 -5.07
N ASP A 146 -14.84 9.35 -5.05
CA ASP A 146 -15.06 8.41 -6.17
C ASP A 146 -16.55 8.20 -6.50
N GLY A 147 -17.48 8.50 -5.58
CA GLY A 147 -18.93 8.40 -5.83
C GLY A 147 -19.53 9.61 -6.54
N HIS A 148 -18.85 10.76 -6.50
CA HIS A 148 -19.38 12.04 -6.97
C HIS A 148 -18.46 12.77 -7.96
N THR A 149 -17.24 12.27 -8.15
CA THR A 149 -16.24 12.90 -9.00
C THR A 149 -15.79 11.99 -10.10
N VAL A 150 -15.80 12.52 -11.33
CA VAL A 150 -15.37 11.74 -12.50
C VAL A 150 -13.88 11.40 -12.40
N SER A 151 -13.53 10.15 -12.68
CA SER A 151 -12.15 9.69 -12.52
C SER A 151 -11.15 10.47 -13.39
N GLY A 152 -11.58 10.95 -14.55
CA GLY A 152 -10.77 11.75 -15.48
C GLY A 152 -10.58 13.22 -15.08
N LEU A 153 -11.22 13.70 -14.01
CA LEU A 153 -10.97 15.05 -13.52
C LEU A 153 -9.55 15.15 -12.97
N GLU A 154 -8.73 16.00 -13.59
CA GLU A 154 -7.39 16.32 -13.13
C GLU A 154 -7.47 17.44 -12.10
N VAL A 155 -6.78 17.25 -10.97
CA VAL A 155 -6.72 18.22 -9.87
C VAL A 155 -5.27 18.47 -9.47
N GLN A 156 -4.91 19.74 -9.27
CA GLN A 156 -3.58 20.16 -8.84
C GLN A 156 -3.70 21.29 -7.83
N LEU A 157 -3.24 21.05 -6.59
CA LEU A 157 -3.25 22.06 -5.53
C LEU A 157 -1.94 22.85 -5.53
N ARG A 158 -2.03 24.17 -5.40
CA ARG A 158 -0.88 25.07 -5.32
C ARG A 158 -1.08 26.08 -4.21
N ARG A 159 0.00 26.54 -3.58
CA ARG A 159 -0.04 27.69 -2.68
C ARG A 159 0.25 28.96 -3.48
N SER A 160 -0.55 30.00 -3.28
CA SER A 160 -0.33 31.30 -3.90
C SER A 160 0.92 31.96 -3.30
N GLY A 161 1.76 32.55 -4.15
CA GLY A 161 2.97 33.27 -3.71
C GLY A 161 2.71 34.72 -3.27
N SER A 162 1.56 35.29 -3.64
CA SER A 162 1.22 36.69 -3.39
C SER A 162 -0.01 36.87 -2.49
N ARG A 163 -0.72 35.79 -2.19
CA ARG A 163 -1.93 35.77 -1.36
C ARG A 163 -1.81 34.66 -0.34
N ASN A 164 -2.44 34.82 0.81
CA ASN A 164 -2.59 33.73 1.77
C ASN A 164 -3.71 32.78 1.31
N SER A 165 -3.49 32.08 0.19
CA SER A 165 -4.52 31.23 -0.40
C SER A 165 -3.95 29.98 -1.05
N LEU A 166 -4.79 28.95 -1.13
CA LEU A 166 -4.55 27.75 -1.91
C LEU A 166 -5.37 27.80 -3.21
N MET A 167 -4.78 27.35 -4.30
CA MET A 167 -5.36 27.31 -5.63
C MET A 167 -5.49 25.86 -6.06
N LEU A 168 -6.72 25.36 -6.09
CA LEU A 168 -7.03 24.06 -6.66
C LEU A 168 -7.36 24.24 -8.14
N HIS A 169 -6.44 23.84 -9.00
CA HIS A 169 -6.65 23.79 -10.42
C HIS A 169 -7.43 22.53 -10.79
N CYS A 170 -8.49 22.68 -11.57
CA CYS A 170 -9.36 21.59 -12.02
C CYS A 170 -9.43 21.61 -13.54
N LEU A 171 -9.07 20.50 -14.19
CA LEU A 171 -9.07 20.37 -15.65
C LEU A 171 -9.83 19.10 -16.06
N TYR A 172 -10.76 19.24 -16.99
CA TYR A 172 -11.45 18.11 -17.58
C TYR A 172 -11.75 18.34 -19.06
N TYR A 173 -11.10 17.53 -19.88
CA TYR A 173 -11.46 17.34 -21.28
C TYR A 173 -11.49 15.83 -21.55
N PRO A 174 -12.63 15.26 -21.96
CA PRO A 174 -12.71 13.83 -22.19
C PRO A 174 -11.79 13.42 -23.34
N CYS A 175 -10.95 12.42 -23.10
CA CYS A 175 -10.14 11.80 -24.14
C CYS A 175 -10.91 10.63 -24.75
N LYS A 176 -11.00 10.60 -26.07
CA LYS A 176 -11.64 9.51 -26.82
C LYS A 176 -10.65 8.86 -27.76
N LYS A 177 -10.65 7.52 -27.79
CA LYS A 177 -9.94 6.77 -28.82
C LYS A 177 -10.78 6.77 -30.11
N SER A 178 -10.62 7.84 -30.88
CA SER A 178 -11.41 8.06 -32.11
C SER A 178 -10.83 7.34 -33.33
N ALA A 179 -9.59 6.85 -33.27
CA ALA A 179 -8.96 6.07 -34.32
C ALA A 179 -8.12 4.92 -33.75
N ALA A 180 -7.77 3.93 -34.59
CA ALA A 180 -7.09 2.71 -34.17
C ALA A 180 -5.81 2.96 -33.34
N ASN A 181 -5.05 4.00 -33.69
CA ASN A 181 -3.74 4.32 -33.12
C ASN A 181 -3.65 5.75 -32.54
N LEU A 182 -4.78 6.45 -32.35
CA LEU A 182 -4.75 7.84 -31.91
C LEU A 182 -5.85 8.12 -30.87
N TYR A 183 -5.44 8.75 -29.78
CA TYR A 183 -6.35 9.39 -28.83
C TYR A 183 -6.50 10.86 -29.21
N THR A 184 -7.74 11.34 -29.21
CA THR A 184 -8.06 12.74 -29.44
C THR A 184 -8.73 13.31 -28.20
N ILE A 185 -8.45 14.57 -27.92
CA ILE A 185 -9.24 15.34 -26.96
C ILE A 185 -10.59 15.61 -27.63
N ASP A 186 -11.67 15.18 -26.99
CA ASP A 186 -13.04 15.37 -27.48
C ASP A 186 -13.55 16.77 -27.11
N GLU A 187 -14.76 17.09 -27.53
CA GLU A 187 -15.40 18.37 -27.22
C GLU A 187 -15.50 18.61 -25.71
N LYS A 188 -15.47 19.89 -25.34
CA LYS A 188 -15.55 20.32 -23.95
C LYS A 188 -16.91 19.89 -23.36
N VAL A 189 -16.87 19.10 -22.30
CA VAL A 189 -18.05 18.68 -21.52
C VAL A 189 -18.01 19.35 -20.14
N PRO A 190 -19.01 20.16 -19.77
CA PRO A 190 -19.06 20.74 -18.44
C PRO A 190 -19.38 19.65 -17.40
N LEU A 191 -18.61 19.65 -16.31
CA LEU A 191 -18.91 18.87 -15.12
C LEU A 191 -19.66 19.72 -14.10
N PHE A 192 -20.52 19.09 -13.31
CA PHE A 192 -21.28 19.72 -12.23
C PHE A 192 -21.13 18.91 -10.95
N ASP A 193 -21.24 19.57 -9.81
CA ASP A 193 -21.28 18.95 -8.48
C ASP A 193 -20.14 17.96 -8.21
N GLN A 194 -18.91 18.36 -8.56
CA GLN A 194 -17.72 17.54 -8.35
C GLN A 194 -17.20 17.72 -6.92
N ARG A 195 -17.14 16.63 -6.16
CA ARG A 195 -16.74 16.64 -4.75
C ARG A 195 -15.27 16.34 -4.56
N VAL A 196 -14.58 17.28 -3.92
CA VAL A 196 -13.15 17.18 -3.62
C VAL A 196 -12.89 17.56 -2.17
N ARG A 197 -11.95 16.88 -1.55
CA ARG A 197 -11.46 17.15 -0.21
C ARG A 197 -10.07 17.76 -0.31
N VAL A 198 -9.84 18.93 0.29
CA VAL A 198 -8.56 19.66 0.25
C VAL A 198 -8.01 19.83 1.66
N TYR A 199 -6.77 19.41 1.90
CA TYR A 199 -6.11 19.59 3.19
C TYR A 199 -5.67 21.05 3.37
N VAL A 200 -6.09 21.67 4.46
CA VAL A 200 -5.75 23.04 4.85
C VAL A 200 -5.06 23.12 6.21
N GLY A 201 -4.97 22.01 6.95
CA GLY A 201 -4.38 21.96 8.28
C GLY A 201 -5.19 22.80 9.27
N ASP A 202 -4.50 23.58 10.11
CA ASP A 202 -5.14 24.44 11.13
C ASP A 202 -5.58 25.82 10.60
N ALA A 203 -5.49 26.05 9.28
CA ALA A 203 -5.84 27.33 8.69
C ALA A 203 -7.36 27.56 8.67
N GLU A 204 -7.80 28.73 9.09
CA GLU A 204 -9.20 29.14 8.96
C GLU A 204 -9.50 29.60 7.53
N ILE A 205 -10.62 29.16 6.98
CA ILE A 205 -11.10 29.60 5.67
C ILE A 205 -11.76 30.98 5.80
N GLU A 206 -11.28 31.94 5.01
CA GLU A 206 -11.91 33.25 4.86
C GLU A 206 -12.98 33.22 3.77
N SER A 207 -12.69 32.61 2.63
CA SER A 207 -13.63 32.46 1.51
C SER A 207 -13.18 31.37 0.54
N VAL A 208 -14.15 30.82 -0.19
CA VAL A 208 -13.90 29.91 -1.31
C VAL A 208 -14.49 30.53 -2.57
N ARG A 209 -13.72 30.60 -3.67
CA ARG A 209 -14.15 31.26 -4.91
C ARG A 209 -13.83 30.42 -6.14
N ALA A 210 -14.81 30.28 -7.04
CA ALA A 210 -14.58 29.80 -8.40
C ALA A 210 -14.10 30.97 -9.27
N VAL A 211 -12.80 30.99 -9.55
CA VAL A 211 -12.10 32.18 -10.07
C VAL A 211 -12.55 32.54 -11.48
N ARG A 212 -12.69 31.57 -12.39
CA ARG A 212 -13.08 31.86 -13.78
C ARG A 212 -14.56 32.19 -13.92
N GLN A 213 -15.39 31.64 -13.04
CA GLN A 213 -16.81 31.98 -12.96
C GLN A 213 -17.03 33.34 -12.29
N GLY A 214 -16.08 33.78 -11.46
CA GLY A 214 -16.19 35.02 -10.70
C GLY A 214 -17.18 34.90 -9.53
N GLU A 215 -17.46 33.67 -9.09
CA GLU A 215 -18.50 33.36 -8.11
C GLU A 215 -17.89 32.91 -6.78
N VAL A 216 -18.41 33.45 -5.67
CA VAL A 216 -18.08 32.95 -4.33
C VAL A 216 -18.90 31.70 -4.07
N ILE A 217 -18.24 30.62 -3.67
CA ILE A 217 -18.89 29.36 -3.31
C ILE A 217 -19.52 29.54 -1.92
N SER A 218 -20.80 29.16 -1.82
CA SER A 218 -21.58 29.29 -0.58
C SER A 218 -20.99 28.43 0.53
N GLU A 219 -21.08 28.88 1.79
CA GLU A 219 -20.74 28.07 2.97
C GLU A 219 -21.60 26.81 3.11
N ARG A 220 -22.69 26.68 2.33
CA ARG A 220 -23.48 25.44 2.26
C ARG A 220 -22.85 24.38 1.35
N ASP A 221 -21.97 24.80 0.46
CA ASP A 221 -21.33 23.93 -0.55
C ASP A 221 -19.94 23.47 -0.12
N TYR A 222 -19.52 23.80 1.10
CA TYR A 222 -18.34 23.19 1.70
C TYR A 222 -18.45 23.03 3.22
N THR A 223 -17.71 22.08 3.76
CA THR A 223 -17.59 21.86 5.21
C THR A 223 -16.13 21.76 5.61
N VAL A 224 -15.80 22.26 6.79
CA VAL A 224 -14.44 22.18 7.35
C VAL A 224 -14.44 21.19 8.51
N ALA A 225 -13.63 20.13 8.40
CA ALA A 225 -13.49 19.10 9.43
C ALA A 225 -12.11 18.44 9.34
N ASP A 226 -11.51 18.09 10.49
CA ASP A 226 -10.24 17.34 10.56
C ASP A 226 -9.06 17.93 9.76
N GLY A 227 -9.02 19.27 9.64
CA GLY A 227 -8.01 19.98 8.86
C GLY A 227 -8.23 19.92 7.35
N TYR A 228 -9.42 19.52 6.91
CA TYR A 228 -9.85 19.44 5.52
C TYR A 228 -11.01 20.38 5.22
N VAL A 229 -11.08 20.81 3.97
CA VAL A 229 -12.26 21.41 3.34
C VAL A 229 -12.85 20.41 2.37
N ASP A 230 -14.02 19.87 2.69
CA ASP A 230 -14.84 19.07 1.78
C ASP A 230 -15.68 20.03 0.94
N LEU A 231 -15.41 20.09 -0.36
CA LEU A 231 -15.96 21.08 -1.29
C LEU A 231 -16.80 20.41 -2.36
N ASN A 232 -17.99 20.95 -2.61
CA ASN A 232 -18.76 20.72 -3.83
C ASN A 232 -18.42 21.80 -4.86
N ILE A 233 -17.74 21.42 -5.95
CA ILE A 233 -17.45 22.35 -7.06
C ILE A 233 -18.68 22.40 -7.97
N PRO A 234 -19.38 23.55 -8.06
CA PRO A 234 -20.68 23.62 -8.74
C PRO A 234 -20.56 23.38 -10.24
N LYS A 235 -19.48 23.87 -10.87
CA LYS A 235 -19.25 23.72 -12.30
C LYS A 235 -17.77 23.73 -12.64
N ILE A 236 -17.37 22.86 -13.57
CA ILE A 236 -16.06 22.89 -14.23
C ILE A 236 -16.31 22.86 -15.73
N ASP A 237 -16.12 23.99 -16.40
CA ASP A 237 -16.31 24.11 -17.85
C ASP A 237 -14.97 24.04 -18.58
N GLY A 238 -14.46 22.83 -18.73
CA GLY A 238 -13.13 22.53 -19.28
C GLY A 238 -12.01 22.76 -18.28
N TYR A 239 -11.92 23.96 -17.72
CA TYR A 239 -10.91 24.34 -16.74
C TYR A 239 -11.48 25.31 -15.71
N GLU A 240 -11.13 25.14 -14.44
CA GLU A 240 -11.52 26.04 -13.34
C GLU A 240 -10.38 26.15 -12.31
N ILE A 241 -10.36 27.24 -11.55
CA ILE A 241 -9.50 27.39 -10.37
C ILE A 241 -10.40 27.69 -9.18
N ILE A 242 -10.32 26.86 -8.15
CA ILE A 242 -10.92 27.16 -6.85
C ILE A 242 -9.86 27.78 -5.96
N GLU A 243 -10.08 29.03 -5.58
CA GLU A 243 -9.28 29.73 -4.58
C GLU A 243 -9.88 29.49 -3.20
N LEU A 244 -9.09 28.91 -2.29
CA LEU A 244 -9.39 28.85 -0.86
C LEU A 244 -8.54 29.93 -0.18
N SER A 245 -9.16 31.06 0.15
CA SER A 245 -8.53 32.14 0.90
C SER A 245 -8.46 31.74 2.38
N LEU A 246 -7.28 31.92 2.97
CA LEU A 246 -6.97 31.56 4.35
C LEU A 246 -6.81 32.84 5.17
N LYS A 247 -7.26 32.82 6.42
CA LYS A 247 -7.03 33.90 7.38
C LYS A 247 -5.58 33.95 7.86
#